data_AF-A0A7S2Q937-F1
#
_entry.id   AF-A0A7S2Q937-F1
#
_cell.length_a   1.000
_cell.length_b   1.000
_cell.length_c   1.000
_cell.angle_alpha   90.00
_cell.angle_beta   90.00
_cell.angle_gamma   90.00
#
_symmetry.space_group_name_H-M   'P 1'
#
loop_
_entity.id
_entity.type
_entity.pdbx_description
1 polymer ?
#
loop_
_entity_poly.entity_id
_entity_poly.type
_entity_poly.pdbx_seq_one_letter_code
_entity_poly.pdbx_strand_id
1 'polypeptide(L)'
;AAAVNGPGGPPAGKVAREERPLHEWAPEDADDAVEGTELVLKQLVQLDGLNKKRTPQELLSRPPPKFVHDVALLVSAATGYPPGLSEDWPESREGKLDVLQGIADAVQATLGMQSMEFDPADVLKGKEVNRTLRLLQLLAMAAARVKHHGAASPRGDSRGAGLTKAADLGAALDAVDSCLRRAVELQASRRESSDGHASPTRELESSYRRLQVRLKEEQEQAQRINASMAELWQKVEEGRAHLAEQNAQLDDVRTAEVDVQRRKQQLQERLAALRGGLVQRAQQCEDDPQVARQRQELEALSKRSGDMSRSKATLANDVRELQKQQVETETDLEKQEMEMKRIKLRLAGGLDGPPPFQGEEELLVLQAEKQKWDVQVAALEEKLQSITEADDAERQRQTAVMDALKSQGSNHDDMSMQLQVLSEERDALREGMDLLWQEKTRQEEELENVSDGYTHLSDRLMEKMEERSELEEQFQQYANLLSMLQENFEKNRQMQ
;
A
#
# COMPACT_ATOMS: atom_id res chain seq x y z
N ALA A 1 40.61 -9.12 30.24
CA ALA A 1 40.98 -9.04 28.81
C ALA A 1 40.16 -7.92 28.20
N ALA A 2 40.81 -6.79 27.92
CA ALA A 2 40.16 -5.55 27.48
C ALA A 2 39.88 -5.61 25.97
N ALA A 3 38.62 -5.42 25.58
CA ALA A 3 38.23 -5.22 24.19
C ALA A 3 38.44 -3.74 23.83
N VAL A 4 39.38 -3.51 22.92
CA VAL A 4 39.70 -2.21 22.35
C VAL A 4 38.65 -1.87 21.30
N ASN A 5 37.68 -1.01 21.65
CA ASN A 5 36.83 -0.32 20.69
C ASN A 5 37.62 0.88 20.13
N GLY A 6 38.21 0.71 18.95
CA GLY A 6 38.80 1.81 18.20
C GLY A 6 37.69 2.67 17.55
N PRO A 7 37.79 4.01 17.61
CA PRO A 7 36.83 4.90 16.95
C PRO A 7 37.04 4.84 15.44
N GLY A 8 36.05 4.28 14.73
CA GLY A 8 35.98 4.30 13.28
C GLY A 8 35.90 5.74 12.77
N GLY A 9 36.92 6.17 12.03
CA GLY A 9 36.88 7.42 11.27
C GLY A 9 35.76 7.37 10.21
N PRO A 10 35.19 8.53 9.83
CA PRO A 10 34.17 8.58 8.78
C PRO A 10 34.78 8.09 7.46
N PRO A 11 34.14 7.14 6.76
CA PRO A 11 34.69 6.59 5.52
C PRO A 11 34.72 7.67 4.44
N ALA A 12 35.88 7.77 3.78
CA ALA A 12 36.10 8.59 2.59
C ALA A 12 35.01 8.34 1.54
N GLY A 13 34.61 9.42 0.85
CA GLY A 13 33.46 9.53 -0.05
C GLY A 13 32.98 8.21 -0.66
N LYS A 14 31.88 7.68 -0.11
CA LYS A 14 31.18 6.52 -0.67
C LYS A 14 30.56 6.95 -1.99
N VAL A 15 31.25 6.66 -3.09
CA VAL A 15 30.60 6.49 -4.40
C VAL A 15 29.41 5.59 -4.17
N ALA A 16 28.23 5.99 -4.66
CA ALA A 16 27.01 5.21 -4.49
C ALA A 16 27.30 3.78 -4.95
N ARG A 17 26.89 2.78 -4.15
CA ARG A 17 27.18 1.36 -4.40
C ARG A 17 26.85 0.95 -5.84
N GLU A 18 25.83 1.58 -6.40
CA GLU A 18 25.28 1.41 -7.74
C GLU A 18 26.25 1.75 -8.89
N GLU A 19 27.22 2.65 -8.66
CA GLU A 19 28.18 3.09 -9.69
C GLU A 19 29.45 2.23 -9.74
N ARG A 20 29.69 1.39 -8.73
CA ARG A 20 30.88 0.54 -8.68
C ARG A 20 30.73 -0.65 -9.64
N PRO A 21 31.73 -0.96 -10.49
CA PRO A 21 31.63 -2.09 -11.39
C PRO A 21 31.61 -3.41 -10.61
N LEU A 22 30.75 -4.36 -11.01
CA LEU A 22 30.49 -5.61 -10.26
C LEU A 22 31.73 -6.44 -9.92
N HIS A 23 32.78 -6.40 -10.73
CA HIS A 23 33.99 -7.19 -10.48
C HIS A 23 34.77 -6.71 -9.24
N GLU A 24 34.53 -5.48 -8.78
CA GLU A 24 35.14 -4.92 -7.56
C GLU A 24 34.35 -5.21 -6.29
N TRP A 25 33.12 -5.73 -6.41
CA TRP A 25 32.26 -5.99 -5.26
C TRP A 25 32.76 -7.19 -4.45
N ALA A 26 32.68 -7.11 -3.12
CA ALA A 26 32.96 -8.19 -2.20
C ALA A 26 31.69 -8.99 -1.87
N PRO A 27 31.75 -10.30 -1.52
CA PRO A 27 30.55 -11.10 -1.21
C PRO A 27 29.66 -10.51 -0.10
N GLU A 28 30.21 -9.66 0.76
CA GLU A 28 29.51 -8.92 1.81
C GLU A 28 28.72 -7.72 1.27
N ASP A 29 29.06 -7.23 0.07
CA ASP A 29 28.29 -6.22 -0.65
C ASP A 29 27.03 -6.83 -1.30
N ALA A 30 26.79 -8.15 -1.26
CA ALA A 30 25.54 -8.73 -1.75
C ALA A 30 24.44 -8.57 -0.68
N ASP A 31 23.33 -7.94 -1.04
CA ASP A 31 22.14 -7.85 -0.19
C ASP A 31 21.09 -8.88 -0.59
N ASP A 32 19.94 -8.83 0.07
CA ASP A 32 18.78 -9.69 -0.18
C ASP A 32 17.56 -8.91 -0.68
N ALA A 33 17.76 -7.68 -1.17
CA ALA A 33 16.70 -6.83 -1.68
C ALA A 33 16.37 -7.13 -3.15
N VAL A 34 15.11 -6.93 -3.52
CA VAL A 34 14.62 -7.16 -4.90
C VAL A 34 15.26 -6.15 -5.86
N GLU A 35 15.29 -4.88 -5.45
CA GLU A 35 15.81 -3.76 -6.22
C GLU A 35 17.33 -3.90 -6.43
N GLY A 36 18.05 -4.30 -5.39
CA GLY A 36 19.49 -4.56 -5.46
C GLY A 36 19.82 -5.70 -6.42
N THR A 37 19.02 -6.78 -6.38
CA THR A 37 19.20 -7.93 -7.27
C THR A 37 18.94 -7.56 -8.73
N GLU A 38 17.88 -6.79 -8.98
CA GLU A 38 17.55 -6.32 -10.33
C GLU A 38 18.66 -5.41 -10.90
N LEU A 39 19.16 -4.48 -10.09
CA LEU A 39 20.23 -3.57 -10.48
C LEU A 39 21.51 -4.33 -10.83
N VAL A 40 21.92 -5.28 -9.98
CA VAL A 40 23.12 -6.10 -10.18
C VAL A 40 22.99 -6.95 -11.45
N LEU A 41 21.85 -7.60 -11.68
CA LEU A 41 21.64 -8.41 -12.88
C LEU A 41 21.61 -7.57 -14.17
N LYS A 42 21.00 -6.38 -14.13
CA LYS A 42 20.92 -5.46 -15.29
C LYS A 42 22.28 -4.99 -15.80
N GLN A 43 23.33 -5.00 -14.97
CA GLN A 43 24.69 -4.67 -15.42
C GLN A 43 25.30 -5.75 -16.33
N LEU A 44 24.76 -6.98 -16.34
CA LEU A 44 25.28 -8.10 -17.12
C LEU A 44 24.36 -8.56 -18.24
N VAL A 45 23.05 -8.64 -17.97
CA VAL A 45 22.07 -9.24 -18.88
C VAL A 45 20.79 -8.42 -18.94
N GLN A 46 20.11 -8.47 -20.09
CA GLN A 46 18.76 -7.91 -20.23
C GLN A 46 17.75 -8.92 -19.69
N LEU A 47 17.05 -8.57 -18.60
CA LEU A 47 16.02 -9.43 -18.01
C LEU A 47 14.69 -9.37 -18.78
N ASP A 48 14.51 -8.34 -19.61
CA ASP A 48 13.33 -8.14 -20.43
C ASP A 48 13.26 -9.22 -21.53
N GLY A 49 12.28 -10.11 -21.43
CA GLY A 49 12.09 -11.22 -22.38
C GLY A 49 12.06 -12.61 -21.76
N LEU A 50 12.50 -12.77 -20.50
CA LEU A 50 12.39 -14.03 -19.74
C LEU A 50 10.93 -14.49 -19.59
N ASN A 51 10.01 -13.55 -19.41
CA ASN A 51 8.59 -13.85 -19.26
C ASN A 51 7.74 -12.77 -19.92
N LYS A 52 6.82 -13.18 -20.80
CA LYS A 52 5.91 -12.25 -21.48
C LYS A 52 4.79 -11.71 -20.56
N LYS A 53 4.56 -12.34 -19.40
CA LYS A 53 3.40 -12.08 -18.55
C LYS A 53 3.68 -11.28 -17.27
N ARG A 54 4.93 -11.21 -16.83
CA ARG A 54 5.32 -10.63 -15.54
C ARG A 54 6.58 -9.81 -15.68
N THR A 55 6.65 -8.71 -14.94
CA THR A 55 7.86 -7.87 -14.92
C THR A 55 9.00 -8.58 -14.17
N PRO A 56 10.27 -8.22 -14.43
CA PRO A 56 11.41 -8.77 -13.69
C PRO A 56 11.29 -8.58 -12.17
N GLN A 57 10.76 -7.44 -11.72
CA GLN A 57 10.56 -7.14 -10.30
C GLN A 57 9.52 -8.06 -9.66
N GLU A 58 8.41 -8.35 -10.35
CA GLU A 58 7.41 -9.32 -9.88
C GLU A 58 7.98 -10.74 -9.76
N LEU A 59 8.83 -11.14 -10.71
CA LEU A 59 9.49 -12.45 -10.67
C LEU A 59 10.50 -12.51 -9.52
N LEU A 60 11.30 -11.46 -9.29
CA LEU A 60 12.26 -11.40 -8.20
C LEU A 60 11.59 -11.34 -6.81
N SER A 61 10.36 -10.82 -6.71
CA SER A 61 9.62 -10.85 -5.43
C SER A 61 9.33 -12.28 -4.93
N ARG A 62 9.17 -13.24 -5.85
CA ARG A 62 8.91 -14.67 -5.59
C ARG A 62 9.48 -15.52 -6.73
N PRO A 63 10.81 -15.69 -6.81
CA PRO A 63 11.47 -16.27 -7.97
C PRO A 63 11.07 -17.74 -8.13
N PRO A 64 10.36 -18.10 -9.23
CA PRO A 64 10.12 -19.50 -9.53
C PRO A 64 11.46 -20.24 -9.73
N PRO A 65 11.60 -21.53 -9.35
CA PRO A 65 12.86 -22.24 -9.53
C PRO A 65 13.38 -22.25 -10.98
N LYS A 66 12.47 -22.35 -11.94
CA LYS A 66 12.80 -22.26 -13.36
C LYS A 66 13.37 -20.88 -13.74
N PHE A 67 12.86 -19.80 -13.15
CA PHE A 67 13.39 -18.45 -13.40
C PHE A 67 14.84 -18.31 -12.92
N VAL A 68 15.21 -18.91 -11.77
CA VAL A 68 16.59 -18.91 -11.29
C VAL A 68 17.54 -19.59 -12.30
N HIS A 69 17.10 -20.70 -12.88
CA HIS A 69 17.83 -21.41 -13.94
C HIS A 69 17.89 -20.61 -15.24
N ASP A 70 16.78 -20.04 -15.71
CA ASP A 70 16.75 -19.22 -16.91
C ASP A 70 17.68 -17.99 -16.79
N VAL A 71 17.72 -17.34 -15.60
CA VAL A 71 18.67 -16.26 -15.32
C VAL A 71 20.11 -16.77 -15.36
N ALA A 72 20.40 -17.93 -14.78
CA ALA A 72 21.74 -18.52 -14.83
C ALA A 72 22.17 -18.89 -16.26
N LEU A 73 21.25 -19.35 -17.12
CA LEU A 73 21.50 -19.59 -18.54
C LEU A 73 21.80 -18.28 -19.29
N LEU A 74 21.05 -17.21 -19.02
CA LEU A 74 21.32 -15.91 -19.63
C LEU A 74 22.68 -15.34 -19.21
N VAL A 75 23.02 -15.45 -17.92
CA VAL A 75 24.34 -15.05 -17.42
C VAL A 75 25.43 -15.91 -18.06
N SER A 76 25.20 -17.22 -18.21
CA SER A 76 26.14 -18.14 -18.88
C SER A 76 26.32 -17.81 -20.37
N ALA A 77 25.25 -17.51 -21.10
CA ALA A 77 25.33 -17.08 -22.48
C ALA A 77 26.10 -15.75 -22.65
N ALA A 78 25.93 -14.82 -21.71
CA ALA A 78 26.57 -13.50 -21.77
C ALA A 78 28.03 -13.47 -21.28
N THR A 79 28.42 -14.40 -20.40
CA THR A 79 29.72 -14.35 -19.69
C THR A 79 30.54 -15.63 -19.79
N GLY A 80 29.96 -16.74 -20.24
CA GLY A 80 30.55 -18.08 -20.19
C GLY A 80 30.50 -18.73 -18.80
N TYR A 81 29.75 -18.17 -17.84
CA TYR A 81 29.69 -18.61 -16.45
C TYR A 81 28.24 -18.74 -15.94
N PRO A 82 27.86 -19.82 -15.23
CA PRO A 82 28.70 -20.94 -14.81
C PRO A 82 28.93 -21.94 -15.96
N PRO A 83 30.08 -22.64 -15.97
CA PRO A 83 30.39 -23.61 -17.03
C PRO A 83 29.55 -24.88 -16.88
N GLY A 84 29.12 -25.45 -18.01
CA GLY A 84 28.46 -26.76 -18.04
C GLY A 84 27.02 -26.77 -17.52
N LEU A 85 26.34 -25.62 -17.46
CA LEU A 85 24.93 -25.55 -17.12
C LEU A 85 24.08 -26.15 -18.24
N SER A 86 23.20 -27.10 -17.92
CA SER A 86 22.26 -27.70 -18.87
C SER A 86 21.25 -26.66 -19.36
N GLU A 87 21.02 -26.58 -20.67
CA GLU A 87 19.98 -25.74 -21.28
C GLU A 87 18.56 -26.21 -20.90
N ASP A 88 18.39 -27.52 -20.75
CA ASP A 88 17.10 -28.11 -20.39
C ASP A 88 16.85 -28.07 -18.88
N TRP A 89 15.66 -27.59 -18.49
CA TRP A 89 15.18 -27.65 -17.11
C TRP A 89 14.67 -29.06 -16.79
N PRO A 90 15.32 -29.80 -15.88
CA PRO A 90 14.98 -31.19 -15.60
C PRO A 90 13.56 -31.32 -15.03
N GLU A 91 12.85 -32.38 -15.39
CA GLU A 91 11.52 -32.66 -14.82
C GLU A 91 11.59 -33.25 -13.41
N SER A 92 12.58 -34.13 -13.18
CA SER A 92 12.78 -34.83 -11.91
C SER A 92 13.16 -33.87 -10.79
N ARG A 93 12.71 -34.17 -9.56
CA ARG A 93 13.02 -33.34 -8.40
C ARG A 93 14.52 -33.36 -8.07
N GLU A 94 15.16 -34.53 -8.16
CA GLU A 94 16.61 -34.64 -7.92
C GLU A 94 17.40 -33.82 -8.92
N GLY A 95 17.07 -33.90 -10.22
CA GLY A 95 17.79 -33.12 -11.24
C GLY A 95 17.68 -31.61 -11.01
N LYS A 96 16.54 -31.11 -10.54
CA LYS A 96 16.38 -29.68 -10.20
C LYS A 96 17.24 -29.27 -9.00
N LEU A 97 17.35 -30.15 -7.99
CA LEU A 97 18.23 -29.91 -6.84
C LEU A 97 19.69 -29.87 -7.28
N ASP A 98 20.11 -30.82 -8.13
CA ASP A 98 21.48 -30.89 -8.63
C ASP A 98 21.86 -29.66 -9.46
N VAL A 99 20.95 -29.16 -10.30
CA VAL A 99 21.18 -27.92 -11.08
C VAL A 99 21.34 -26.71 -10.16
N LEU A 100 20.44 -26.52 -9.18
CA LEU A 100 20.51 -25.39 -8.25
C LEU A 100 21.75 -25.46 -7.36
N GLN A 101 22.11 -26.67 -6.90
CA GLN A 101 23.31 -26.90 -6.11
C GLN A 101 24.57 -26.62 -6.95
N GLY A 102 24.61 -27.08 -8.20
CA GLY A 102 25.73 -26.82 -9.11
C GLY A 102 25.96 -25.33 -9.38
N ILE A 103 24.89 -24.53 -9.47
CA ILE A 103 25.00 -23.07 -9.56
C ILE A 103 25.63 -22.50 -8.29
N ALA A 104 25.16 -22.91 -7.11
CA ALA A 104 25.69 -22.44 -5.82
C ALA A 104 27.16 -22.83 -5.62
N ASP A 105 27.53 -24.08 -5.92
CA ASP A 105 28.89 -24.60 -5.81
C ASP A 105 29.86 -23.86 -6.74
N ALA A 106 29.44 -23.55 -7.98
CA ALA A 106 30.24 -22.76 -8.90
C ALA A 106 30.52 -21.36 -8.33
N VAL A 107 29.48 -20.69 -7.80
CA VAL A 107 29.60 -19.35 -7.19
C VAL A 107 30.50 -19.39 -5.97
N GLN A 108 30.32 -20.38 -5.10
CA GLN A 108 31.15 -20.59 -3.92
C GLN A 108 32.63 -20.79 -4.29
N ALA A 109 32.91 -21.64 -5.28
CA ALA A 109 34.27 -21.90 -5.76
C ALA A 109 34.92 -20.65 -6.36
N THR A 110 34.18 -19.87 -7.15
CA THR A 110 34.69 -18.67 -7.85
C THR A 110 34.96 -17.50 -6.89
N LEU A 111 34.12 -17.33 -5.87
CA LEU A 111 34.27 -16.26 -4.88
C LEU A 111 35.17 -16.66 -3.70
N GLY A 112 35.59 -17.92 -3.61
CA GLY A 112 36.45 -18.41 -2.51
C GLY A 112 35.73 -18.46 -1.16
N MET A 113 34.40 -18.66 -1.16
CA MET A 113 33.60 -18.71 0.06
C MET A 113 33.70 -20.09 0.72
N GLN A 114 33.87 -20.14 2.04
CA GLN A 114 33.96 -21.42 2.77
C GLN A 114 32.61 -22.11 2.95
N SER A 115 31.54 -21.34 3.04
CA SER A 115 30.17 -21.85 3.17
C SER A 115 29.20 -20.81 2.61
N MET A 116 28.18 -21.27 1.89
CA MET A 116 27.05 -20.44 1.46
C MET A 116 25.79 -20.91 2.19
N GLU A 117 25.04 -19.98 2.79
CA GLU A 117 23.73 -20.27 3.37
C GLU A 117 22.67 -20.39 2.27
N PHE A 118 22.65 -21.52 1.58
CA PHE A 118 21.72 -21.79 0.50
C PHE A 118 21.28 -23.26 0.53
N ASP A 119 19.97 -23.52 0.63
CA ASP A 119 19.40 -24.86 0.51
C ASP A 119 18.54 -24.95 -0.77
N PRO A 120 18.97 -25.72 -1.79
CA PRO A 120 18.21 -25.86 -3.04
C PRO A 120 16.81 -26.45 -2.82
N ALA A 121 16.59 -27.22 -1.74
CA ALA A 121 15.29 -27.80 -1.43
C ALA A 121 14.27 -26.75 -0.99
N ASP A 122 14.71 -25.65 -0.39
CA ASP A 122 13.82 -24.57 0.06
C ASP A 122 13.51 -23.59 -1.08
N VAL A 123 14.44 -23.36 -2.00
CA VAL A 123 14.16 -22.65 -3.26
C VAL A 123 13.10 -23.38 -4.08
N LEU A 124 13.19 -24.70 -4.20
CA LEU A 124 12.16 -25.49 -4.89
C LEU A 124 10.76 -25.36 -4.28
N LYS A 125 10.67 -25.09 -2.98
CA LYS A 125 9.40 -24.86 -2.27
C LYS A 125 8.95 -23.39 -2.31
N GLY A 126 9.72 -22.50 -2.94
CA GLY A 126 9.48 -21.05 -2.90
C GLY A 126 9.67 -20.44 -1.52
N LYS A 127 10.51 -21.07 -0.68
CA LYS A 127 10.94 -20.55 0.62
C LYS A 127 12.26 -19.79 0.45
N GLU A 128 12.61 -19.00 1.46
CA GLU A 128 13.91 -18.30 1.52
C GLU A 128 14.22 -17.42 0.29
N VAL A 129 13.25 -16.61 -0.12
CA VAL A 129 13.37 -15.65 -1.25
C VAL A 129 14.65 -14.82 -1.10
N ASN A 130 14.91 -14.27 0.08
CA ASN A 130 16.08 -13.46 0.39
C ASN A 130 17.42 -14.17 0.09
N ARG A 131 17.55 -15.46 0.43
CA ARG A 131 18.76 -16.25 0.13
C ARG A 131 18.89 -16.57 -1.36
N THR A 132 17.76 -16.77 -2.04
CA THR A 132 17.72 -16.95 -3.49
C THR A 132 18.17 -15.68 -4.22
N LEU A 133 17.69 -14.51 -3.79
CA LEU A 133 18.09 -13.21 -4.31
C LEU A 133 19.59 -12.97 -4.09
N ARG A 134 20.09 -13.26 -2.89
CA ARG A 134 21.52 -13.19 -2.58
C ARG A 134 22.35 -14.11 -3.48
N LEU A 135 21.91 -15.34 -3.74
CA LEU A 135 22.59 -16.23 -4.70
C LEU A 135 22.66 -15.60 -6.11
N LEU A 136 21.57 -14.99 -6.60
CA LEU A 136 21.54 -14.35 -7.91
C LEU A 136 22.51 -13.15 -8.01
N GLN A 137 22.63 -12.37 -6.92
CA GLN A 137 23.64 -11.30 -6.86
C GLN A 137 25.07 -11.85 -6.88
N LEU A 138 25.34 -12.87 -6.06
CA LEU A 138 26.66 -13.51 -6.01
C LEU A 138 27.01 -14.18 -7.35
N LEU A 139 26.02 -14.73 -8.05
CA LEU A 139 26.15 -15.28 -9.40
C LEU A 139 26.63 -14.22 -10.39
N ALA A 140 25.98 -13.06 -10.42
CA ALA A 140 26.38 -11.93 -11.25
C ALA A 140 27.79 -11.45 -10.91
N MET A 141 28.13 -11.31 -9.63
CA MET A 141 29.46 -10.92 -9.18
C MET A 141 30.55 -11.91 -9.63
N ALA A 142 30.30 -13.21 -9.47
CA ALA A 142 31.21 -14.27 -9.92
C ALA A 142 31.40 -14.23 -11.45
N ALA A 143 30.31 -14.08 -12.20
CA ALA A 143 30.33 -13.94 -13.66
C ALA A 143 31.13 -12.72 -14.12
N ALA A 144 30.95 -11.57 -13.47
CA ALA A 144 31.69 -10.34 -13.75
C ALA A 144 33.19 -10.51 -13.51
N ARG A 145 33.59 -11.19 -12.42
CA ARG A 145 34.99 -11.49 -12.12
C ARG A 145 35.62 -12.40 -13.15
N VAL A 146 34.94 -13.47 -13.54
CA VAL A 146 35.43 -14.41 -14.58
C VAL A 146 35.57 -13.70 -15.92
N LYS A 147 34.59 -12.90 -16.34
CA LYS A 147 34.66 -12.10 -17.56
C LYS A 147 35.85 -11.13 -17.56
N HIS A 148 36.10 -10.47 -16.44
CA HIS A 148 37.23 -9.55 -16.30
C HIS A 148 38.59 -10.26 -16.24
N HIS A 149 38.69 -11.39 -15.53
CA HIS A 149 39.93 -12.16 -15.42
C HIS A 149 40.26 -12.91 -16.73
N GLY A 150 39.25 -13.35 -17.48
CA GLY A 150 39.41 -13.97 -18.80
C GLY A 150 39.98 -13.02 -19.85
N ALA A 151 39.71 -11.72 -19.74
CA ALA A 151 40.28 -10.70 -20.63
C ALA A 151 41.77 -10.41 -20.36
N ALA A 152 42.29 -10.79 -19.18
CA ALA A 152 43.66 -10.46 -18.75
C ALA A 152 44.66 -11.62 -18.91
N SER A 153 44.28 -12.75 -19.51
CA SER A 153 45.20 -13.87 -19.78
C SER A 153 45.64 -13.87 -21.26
N PRO A 154 46.91 -13.50 -21.56
CA PRO A 154 47.40 -13.41 -22.93
C PRO A 154 48.00 -14.75 -23.36
N ARG A 155 47.24 -15.58 -24.09
CA ARG A 155 47.82 -16.66 -24.90
C ARG A 155 46.97 -16.93 -26.14
N GLY A 156 47.53 -16.67 -27.32
CA GLY A 156 47.07 -17.32 -28.55
C GLY A 156 47.23 -16.48 -29.82
N ASP A 157 48.43 -16.52 -30.39
CA ASP A 157 48.77 -16.20 -31.78
C ASP A 157 47.62 -16.37 -32.79
N SER A 158 47.17 -15.26 -33.38
CA SER A 158 46.53 -15.29 -34.70
C SER A 158 46.88 -14.03 -35.49
N ARG A 159 47.99 -14.18 -36.24
CA ARG A 159 48.24 -13.60 -37.57
C ARG A 159 48.03 -12.09 -37.70
N GLY A 160 49.04 -11.34 -37.29
CA GLY A 160 49.39 -10.09 -37.95
C GLY A 160 49.78 -10.35 -39.40
N ALA A 161 48.85 -10.15 -40.33
CA ALA A 161 49.17 -9.97 -41.74
C ALA A 161 49.86 -8.61 -41.89
N GLY A 162 51.12 -8.67 -42.33
CA GLY A 162 52.05 -7.56 -42.36
C GLY A 162 51.57 -6.38 -43.18
N LEU A 163 51.61 -5.21 -42.56
CA LEU A 163 51.82 -3.95 -43.24
C LEU A 163 53.17 -4.05 -43.96
N THR A 164 53.15 -3.81 -45.27
CA THR A 164 54.33 -3.75 -46.14
C THR A 164 55.40 -2.85 -45.52
N LYS A 165 56.64 -3.33 -45.49
CA LYS A 165 57.77 -2.56 -44.97
C LYS A 165 57.93 -1.30 -45.83
N ALA A 166 58.30 -0.18 -45.22
CA ALA A 166 58.49 1.09 -45.92
C ALA A 166 59.48 1.02 -47.11
N ALA A 167 60.34 0.00 -47.17
CA ALA A 167 61.23 -0.27 -48.30
C ALA A 167 60.51 -0.81 -49.56
N ASP A 168 59.32 -1.42 -49.41
CA ASP A 168 58.56 -2.03 -50.51
C ASP A 168 57.48 -1.07 -51.09
N LEU A 169 57.31 0.11 -50.49
CA LEU A 169 56.34 1.11 -50.95
C LEU A 169 56.68 1.64 -52.34
N GLY A 170 57.98 1.79 -52.67
CA GLY A 170 58.42 2.22 -53.99
C GLY A 170 58.02 1.23 -55.09
N ALA A 171 58.26 -0.06 -54.88
CA ALA A 171 57.89 -1.10 -55.85
C ALA A 171 56.36 -1.26 -55.99
N ALA A 172 55.62 -1.08 -54.90
CA ALA A 172 54.15 -1.08 -54.93
C ALA A 172 53.60 0.13 -55.70
N LEU A 173 54.19 1.33 -55.51
CA LEU A 173 53.80 2.53 -56.25
C LEU A 173 54.17 2.44 -57.73
N ASP A 174 55.33 1.86 -58.08
CA ASP A 174 55.74 1.64 -59.48
C ASP A 174 54.86 0.59 -60.18
N ALA A 175 54.40 -0.43 -59.46
CA ALA A 175 53.42 -1.40 -59.98
C ALA A 175 52.05 -0.76 -60.20
N VAL A 176 51.61 0.13 -59.29
CA VAL A 176 50.38 0.92 -59.45
C VAL A 176 50.51 1.89 -60.63
N ASP A 177 51.64 2.57 -60.80
CA ASP A 177 51.87 3.49 -61.92
C ASP A 177 51.91 2.73 -63.26
N SER A 178 52.54 1.56 -63.31
CA SER A 178 52.54 0.70 -64.51
C SER A 178 51.15 0.18 -64.86
N CYS A 179 50.33 -0.17 -63.86
CA CYS A 179 48.94 -0.54 -64.07
C CYS A 179 48.09 0.64 -64.56
N LEU A 180 48.31 1.85 -64.01
CA LEU A 180 47.62 3.07 -64.44
C LEU A 180 47.96 3.45 -65.88
N ARG A 181 49.25 3.41 -66.27
CA ARG A 181 49.66 3.67 -67.66
C ARG A 181 49.02 2.69 -68.63
N ARG A 182 48.98 1.40 -68.28
CA ARG A 182 48.37 0.36 -69.13
C ARG A 182 46.85 0.49 -69.22
N ALA A 183 46.19 0.95 -68.15
CA ALA A 183 44.78 1.28 -68.16
C ALA A 183 44.48 2.50 -69.06
N VAL A 184 45.35 3.52 -69.05
CA VAL A 184 45.23 4.70 -69.92
C VAL A 184 45.44 4.31 -71.39
N GLU A 185 46.42 3.46 -71.71
CA GLU A 185 46.63 2.93 -73.07
C GLU A 185 45.43 2.12 -73.56
N LEU A 186 44.88 1.22 -72.72
CA LEU A 186 43.66 0.46 -73.05
C LEU A 186 42.45 1.38 -73.29
N GLN A 187 42.34 2.47 -72.55
CA GLN A 187 41.27 3.45 -72.70
C GLN A 187 41.45 4.29 -73.97
N ALA A 188 42.70 4.61 -74.35
CA ALA A 188 43.03 5.28 -75.61
C ALA A 188 42.71 4.37 -76.81
N SER A 189 43.10 3.10 -76.77
CA SER A 189 42.77 2.12 -77.83
C SER A 189 41.26 1.87 -77.96
N ARG A 190 40.49 1.94 -76.87
CA ARG A 190 39.02 1.85 -76.91
C ARG A 190 38.34 3.06 -77.56
N ARG A 191 38.98 4.23 -77.58
CA ARG A 191 38.44 5.44 -78.22
C ARG A 191 38.59 5.41 -79.75
N GLU A 192 39.55 4.66 -80.28
CA GLU A 192 39.79 4.56 -81.72
C GLU A 192 38.88 3.54 -82.43
N SER A 193 38.21 2.63 -81.70
CA SER A 193 37.40 1.54 -82.28
C SER A 193 35.88 1.67 -82.05
N SER A 194 35.38 2.78 -81.50
CA SER A 194 33.97 2.95 -81.20
C SER A 194 33.28 3.84 -82.23
N ASP A 195 32.79 3.21 -83.29
CA ASP A 195 31.87 3.82 -84.26
C ASP A 195 30.62 4.39 -83.57
N GLY A 196 30.43 5.70 -83.72
CA GLY A 196 29.11 6.35 -83.92
C GLY A 196 28.05 6.31 -82.82
N HIS A 197 28.21 5.60 -81.70
CA HIS A 197 27.26 5.63 -80.60
C HIS A 197 27.65 6.69 -79.56
N ALA A 198 26.63 7.42 -79.09
CA ALA A 198 26.69 8.63 -78.26
C ALA A 198 27.99 8.82 -77.45
N SER A 199 28.65 9.97 -77.66
CA SER A 199 29.88 10.36 -76.98
C SER A 199 29.86 9.95 -75.48
N PRO A 200 30.84 9.15 -75.00
CA PRO A 200 30.92 8.70 -73.60
C PRO A 200 30.78 9.82 -72.56
N THR A 201 31.12 11.06 -72.94
CA THR A 201 30.93 12.25 -72.10
C THR A 201 29.46 12.53 -71.75
N ARG A 202 28.52 12.26 -72.66
CA ARG A 202 27.09 12.53 -72.45
C ARG A 202 26.44 11.51 -71.49
N GLU A 203 26.88 10.26 -71.55
CA GLU A 203 26.44 9.23 -70.60
C GLU A 203 26.98 9.51 -69.18
N LEU A 204 28.24 9.93 -69.07
CA LEU A 204 28.86 10.41 -67.83
C LEU A 204 28.10 11.60 -67.25
N GLU A 205 27.75 12.60 -68.06
CA GLU A 205 26.94 13.74 -67.61
C GLU A 205 25.54 13.29 -67.15
N SER A 206 24.91 12.35 -67.85
CA SER A 206 23.60 11.80 -67.44
C SER A 206 23.70 11.01 -66.13
N SER A 207 24.80 10.30 -65.90
CA SER A 207 25.07 9.53 -64.70
C SER A 207 25.35 10.46 -63.51
N TYR A 208 26.15 11.51 -63.74
CA TYR A 208 26.42 12.55 -62.75
C TYR A 208 25.14 13.28 -62.32
N ARG A 209 24.25 13.64 -63.27
CA ARG A 209 22.94 14.21 -62.94
C ARG A 209 22.07 13.26 -62.12
N ARG A 210 22.04 11.96 -62.46
CA ARG A 210 21.30 10.95 -61.69
C ARG A 210 21.85 10.79 -60.26
N LEU A 211 23.17 10.78 -60.11
CA LEU A 211 23.82 10.73 -58.80
C LEU A 211 23.55 11.99 -57.97
N GLN A 212 23.55 13.18 -58.59
CA GLN A 212 23.19 14.42 -57.91
C GLN A 212 21.73 14.42 -57.42
N VAL A 213 20.80 13.86 -58.21
CA VAL A 213 19.41 13.71 -57.79
C VAL A 213 19.30 12.73 -56.61
N ARG A 214 19.92 11.54 -56.71
CA ARG A 214 19.93 10.57 -55.60
C ARG A 214 20.54 11.13 -54.32
N LEU A 215 21.65 11.87 -54.42
CA LEU A 215 22.28 12.50 -53.25
C LEU A 215 21.34 13.52 -52.59
N LYS A 216 20.59 14.29 -53.38
CA LYS A 216 19.58 15.21 -52.83
C LYS A 216 18.42 14.47 -52.17
N GLU A 217 17.92 13.40 -52.80
CA GLU A 217 16.86 12.56 -52.24
C GLU A 217 17.29 11.92 -50.91
N GLU A 218 18.52 11.39 -50.83
CA GLU A 218 19.10 10.84 -49.60
C GLU A 218 19.28 11.93 -48.51
N GLN A 219 19.70 13.14 -48.89
CA GLN A 219 19.80 14.26 -47.97
C GLN A 219 18.43 14.67 -47.41
N GLU A 220 17.40 14.75 -48.26
CA GLU A 220 16.03 15.03 -47.83
C GLU A 220 15.48 13.91 -46.95
N GLN A 221 15.76 12.64 -47.26
CA GLN A 221 15.35 11.51 -46.44
C GLN A 221 16.04 11.52 -45.07
N ALA A 222 17.35 11.79 -45.03
CA ALA A 222 18.09 11.94 -43.78
C ALA A 222 17.56 13.11 -42.94
N GLN A 223 17.18 14.23 -43.57
CA GLN A 223 16.54 15.35 -42.89
C GLN A 223 15.17 14.97 -42.29
N ARG A 224 14.35 14.20 -43.02
CA ARG A 224 13.06 13.70 -42.50
C ARG A 224 13.23 12.76 -41.32
N ILE A 225 14.20 11.84 -41.40
CA ILE A 225 14.51 10.92 -40.29
C ILE A 225 15.02 11.71 -39.07
N ASN A 226 15.92 12.67 -39.26
CA ASN A 226 16.41 13.52 -38.17
C ASN A 226 15.28 14.36 -37.54
N ALA A 227 14.37 14.91 -38.33
CA ALA A 227 13.21 15.64 -37.83
C ALA A 227 12.28 14.73 -37.01
N SER A 228 11.97 13.53 -37.52
CA SER A 228 11.17 12.54 -36.80
C SER A 228 11.84 12.07 -35.50
N MET A 229 13.15 11.86 -35.50
CA MET A 229 13.89 11.56 -34.28
C MET A 229 13.83 12.71 -33.29
N ALA A 230 13.96 13.97 -33.74
CA ALA A 230 13.87 15.13 -32.86
C ALA A 230 12.48 15.25 -32.20
N GLU A 231 11.40 14.99 -32.93
CA GLU A 231 10.04 14.94 -32.37
C GLU A 231 9.87 13.82 -31.33
N LEU A 232 10.42 12.64 -31.59
CA LEU A 232 10.41 11.53 -30.62
C LEU A 232 11.22 11.87 -29.37
N TRP A 233 12.39 12.49 -29.52
CA TRP A 233 13.19 12.96 -28.40
C TRP A 233 12.44 13.99 -27.55
N GLN A 234 11.72 14.93 -28.19
CA GLN A 234 10.89 15.89 -27.47
C GLN A 234 9.78 15.19 -26.67
N LYS A 235 9.07 14.21 -27.28
CA LYS A 235 8.03 13.44 -26.58
C LYS A 235 8.58 12.63 -25.40
N VAL A 236 9.78 12.06 -25.54
CA VAL A 236 10.44 11.34 -24.44
C VAL A 236 10.78 12.31 -23.30
N GLU A 237 11.25 13.52 -23.62
CA GLU A 237 11.58 14.53 -22.61
C GLU A 237 10.33 15.08 -21.91
N GLU A 238 9.24 15.32 -22.64
CA GLU A 238 7.94 15.68 -22.08
C GLU A 238 7.40 14.58 -21.16
N GLY A 239 7.50 13.31 -21.57
CA GLY A 239 7.13 12.17 -20.73
C GLY A 239 7.98 12.05 -19.47
N ARG A 240 9.29 12.29 -19.56
CA ARG A 240 10.19 12.33 -18.38
C ARG A 240 9.84 13.46 -17.42
N ALA A 241 9.53 14.65 -17.94
CA ALA A 241 9.10 15.78 -17.12
C ALA A 241 7.80 15.48 -16.38
N HIS A 242 6.82 14.85 -17.06
CA HIS A 242 5.56 14.46 -16.43
C HIS A 242 5.74 13.38 -15.34
N LEU A 243 6.58 12.37 -15.58
CA LEU A 243 6.92 11.37 -14.57
C LEU A 243 7.66 11.98 -13.37
N ALA A 244 8.54 12.96 -13.59
CA ALA A 244 9.21 13.67 -12.52
C ALA A 244 8.23 14.48 -11.65
N GLU A 245 7.24 15.13 -12.26
CA GLU A 245 6.17 15.85 -11.55
C GLU A 245 5.31 14.89 -10.71
N GLN A 246 4.88 13.76 -11.28
CA GLN A 246 4.12 12.74 -10.55
C GLN A 246 4.91 12.16 -9.37
N ASN A 247 6.21 11.90 -9.54
CA ASN A 247 7.07 11.44 -8.45
C ASN A 247 7.18 12.47 -7.32
N ALA A 248 7.31 13.77 -7.65
CA ALA A 248 7.31 14.83 -6.65
C ALA A 248 5.97 14.87 -5.87
N GLN A 249 4.84 14.72 -6.56
CA GLN A 249 3.52 14.65 -5.90
C GLN A 249 3.39 13.43 -4.98
N LEU A 250 3.92 12.26 -5.38
CA LEU A 250 3.93 11.06 -4.54
C LEU A 250 4.79 11.25 -3.27
N ASP A 251 5.91 11.95 -3.37
CA ASP A 251 6.76 12.26 -2.22
C ASP A 251 6.08 13.26 -1.27
N ASP A 252 5.35 14.25 -1.78
CA ASP A 252 4.52 15.14 -0.96
C ASP A 252 3.42 14.37 -0.21
N VAL A 253 2.76 13.40 -0.86
CA VAL A 253 1.76 12.54 -0.20
C VAL A 253 2.40 11.65 0.87
N ARG A 254 3.57 11.06 0.59
CA ARG A 254 4.31 10.24 1.57
C ARG A 254 4.74 11.06 2.79
N THR A 255 5.22 12.28 2.60
CA THR A 255 5.60 13.14 3.72
C THR A 255 4.38 13.54 4.55
N ALA A 256 3.24 13.85 3.92
CA ALA A 256 1.98 14.09 4.60
C ALA A 256 1.49 12.87 5.40
N GLU A 257 1.64 11.65 4.87
CA GLU A 257 1.29 10.42 5.57
C GLU A 257 2.13 10.24 6.84
N VAL A 258 3.44 10.46 6.75
CA VAL A 258 4.35 10.39 7.91
C VAL A 258 3.93 11.39 9.00
N ASP A 259 3.55 12.61 8.62
CA ASP A 259 3.08 13.61 9.59
C ASP A 259 1.73 13.24 10.22
N VAL A 260 0.79 12.67 9.46
CA VAL A 260 -0.47 12.14 10.00
C VAL A 260 -0.20 10.99 10.99
N GLN A 261 0.70 10.06 10.64
CA GLN A 261 1.09 8.96 11.53
C GLN A 261 1.75 9.49 12.82
N ARG A 262 2.62 10.51 12.73
CA ARG A 262 3.22 11.17 13.89
C ARG A 262 2.16 11.82 14.79
N ARG A 263 1.17 12.53 14.22
CA ARG A 263 0.05 13.10 14.99
C ARG A 263 -0.80 12.02 15.66
N LYS A 264 -1.05 10.91 14.97
CA LYS A 264 -1.77 9.75 15.52
C LYS A 264 -1.03 9.15 16.72
N GLN A 265 0.29 8.96 16.62
CA GLN A 265 1.11 8.46 17.73
C GLN A 265 1.07 9.42 18.93
N GLN A 266 1.22 10.73 18.70
CA GLN A 266 1.12 11.74 19.77
C GLN A 266 -0.27 11.72 20.47
N LEU A 267 -1.34 11.55 19.70
CA LEU A 267 -2.69 11.41 20.27
C LEU A 267 -2.84 10.11 21.07
N GLN A 268 -2.27 9.01 20.59
CA GLN A 268 -2.27 7.73 21.32
C GLN A 268 -1.50 7.83 22.64
N GLU A 269 -0.35 8.50 22.65
CA GLU A 269 0.44 8.76 23.87
C GLU A 269 -0.34 9.62 24.87
N ARG A 270 -0.99 10.70 24.41
CA ARG A 270 -1.86 11.53 25.25
C ARG A 270 -3.04 10.75 25.82
N LEU A 271 -3.69 9.92 25.01
CA LEU A 271 -4.77 9.04 25.46
C LEU A 271 -4.28 8.02 26.48
N ALA A 272 -3.11 7.43 26.28
CA ALA A 272 -2.49 6.50 27.22
C ALA A 272 -2.18 7.19 28.56
N ALA A 273 -1.64 8.41 28.53
CA ALA A 273 -1.38 9.22 29.72
C ALA A 273 -2.68 9.56 30.49
N LEU A 274 -3.74 9.97 29.77
CA LEU A 274 -5.04 10.25 30.38
C LEU A 274 -5.67 9.00 30.99
N ARG A 275 -5.59 7.85 30.31
CA ARG A 275 -6.06 6.55 30.82
C ARG A 275 -5.28 6.15 32.07
N GLY A 276 -3.96 6.27 32.06
CA GLY A 276 -3.10 6.02 33.21
C GLY A 276 -3.48 6.89 34.41
N GLY A 277 -3.69 8.20 34.19
CA GLY A 277 -4.13 9.12 35.24
C GLY A 277 -5.53 8.83 35.79
N LEU A 278 -6.47 8.36 34.95
CA LEU A 278 -7.80 7.94 35.40
C LEU A 278 -7.73 6.67 36.25
N VAL A 279 -6.94 5.67 35.83
CA VAL A 279 -6.74 4.43 36.59
C VAL A 279 -6.09 4.73 37.94
N GLN A 280 -5.06 5.58 37.96
CA GLN A 280 -4.38 5.97 39.20
C GLN A 280 -5.33 6.70 40.16
N ARG A 281 -6.18 7.62 39.67
CA ARG A 281 -7.23 8.26 40.49
C ARG A 281 -8.27 7.26 40.97
N ALA A 282 -8.68 6.30 40.14
CA ALA A 282 -9.62 5.26 40.55
C ALA A 282 -9.05 4.40 41.67
N GLN A 283 -7.77 4.00 41.58
CA GLN A 283 -7.06 3.26 42.63
C GLN A 283 -6.93 4.10 43.91
N GLN A 284 -6.57 5.38 43.80
CA GLN A 284 -6.52 6.30 44.95
C GLN A 284 -7.89 6.43 45.63
N CYS A 285 -8.98 6.51 44.87
CA CYS A 285 -10.34 6.54 45.42
C CYS A 285 -10.79 5.20 46.00
N GLU A 286 -10.27 4.07 45.52
CA GLU A 286 -10.56 2.74 46.07
C GLU A 286 -9.83 2.51 47.39
N ASP A 287 -8.60 3.00 47.50
CA ASP A 287 -7.77 2.93 48.72
C ASP A 287 -8.11 4.02 49.74
N ASP A 288 -8.92 5.03 49.38
CA ASP A 288 -9.32 6.09 50.30
C ASP A 288 -10.27 5.52 51.38
N PRO A 289 -9.84 5.48 52.67
CA PRO A 289 -10.66 4.95 53.75
C PRO A 289 -11.96 5.75 53.94
N GLN A 290 -12.01 7.01 53.52
CA GLN A 290 -13.21 7.83 53.59
C GLN A 290 -14.26 7.38 52.56
N VAL A 291 -13.84 7.04 51.34
CA VAL A 291 -14.74 6.49 50.30
C VAL A 291 -15.24 5.11 50.70
N ALA A 292 -14.38 4.27 51.28
CA ALA A 292 -14.79 2.96 51.82
C ALA A 292 -15.83 3.09 52.94
N ARG A 293 -15.65 4.06 53.86
CA ARG A 293 -16.64 4.38 54.90
C ARG A 293 -17.96 4.86 54.32
N GLN A 294 -17.93 5.79 53.37
CA GLN A 294 -19.15 6.28 52.72
C GLN A 294 -19.90 5.19 51.95
N ARG A 295 -19.19 4.25 51.30
CA ARG A 295 -19.80 3.07 50.68
C ARG A 295 -20.49 2.19 51.72
N GLN A 296 -19.83 1.90 52.85
CA GLN A 296 -20.46 1.15 53.95
C GLN A 296 -21.66 1.87 54.54
N GLU A 297 -21.58 3.19 54.72
CA GLU A 297 -22.70 4.02 55.21
C GLU A 297 -23.88 3.99 54.24
N LEU A 298 -23.65 4.13 52.93
CA LEU A 298 -24.69 4.03 51.91
C LEU A 298 -25.31 2.63 51.85
N GLU A 299 -24.52 1.58 51.97
CA GLU A 299 -25.03 0.21 52.01
C GLU A 299 -25.87 -0.04 53.28
N ALA A 300 -25.43 0.49 54.43
CA ALA A 300 -26.19 0.44 55.67
C ALA A 300 -27.50 1.23 55.58
N LEU A 301 -27.48 2.43 54.98
CA LEU A 301 -28.68 3.24 54.73
C LEU A 301 -29.64 2.55 53.74
N SER A 302 -29.10 1.92 52.70
CA SER A 302 -29.89 1.15 51.73
C SER A 302 -30.59 -0.04 52.40
N LYS A 303 -29.87 -0.82 53.20
CA LYS A 303 -30.44 -1.91 54.01
C LYS A 303 -31.52 -1.39 54.96
N ARG A 304 -31.23 -0.31 55.70
CA ARG A 304 -32.18 0.30 56.64
C ARG A 304 -33.45 0.82 55.95
N SER A 305 -33.32 1.40 54.76
CA SER A 305 -34.46 1.85 53.95
C SER A 305 -35.28 0.67 53.40
N GLY A 306 -34.61 -0.40 52.99
CA GLY A 306 -35.25 -1.67 52.60
C GLY A 306 -36.05 -2.29 53.76
N ASP A 307 -35.47 -2.35 54.95
CA ASP A 307 -36.12 -2.88 56.15
C ASP A 307 -37.29 -2.00 56.60
N MET A 308 -37.13 -0.67 56.53
CA MET A 308 -38.22 0.28 56.81
C MET A 308 -39.35 0.13 55.78
N SER A 309 -39.04 -0.06 54.50
CA SER A 309 -40.04 -0.30 53.46
C SER A 309 -40.79 -1.61 53.68
N ARG A 310 -40.09 -2.68 54.08
CA ARG A 310 -40.72 -3.95 54.48
C ARG A 310 -41.61 -3.78 55.71
N SER A 311 -41.15 -3.08 56.73
CA SER A 311 -41.94 -2.77 57.94
C SER A 311 -43.16 -1.91 57.62
N LYS A 312 -43.04 -0.94 56.71
CA LYS A 312 -44.17 -0.14 56.24
C LYS A 312 -45.17 -1.01 55.47
N ALA A 313 -44.69 -1.97 54.68
CA ALA A 313 -45.55 -2.92 53.97
C ALA A 313 -46.29 -3.86 54.93
N THR A 314 -45.64 -4.34 56.00
CA THR A 314 -46.31 -5.16 57.04
C THR A 314 -47.34 -4.33 57.80
N LEU A 315 -46.99 -3.13 58.26
CA LEU A 315 -47.93 -2.23 58.93
C LEU A 315 -49.12 -1.85 58.02
N ALA A 316 -48.90 -1.64 56.73
CA ALA A 316 -49.98 -1.37 55.78
C ALA A 316 -50.90 -2.58 55.56
N ASN A 317 -50.42 -3.81 55.77
CA ASN A 317 -51.25 -5.01 55.78
C ASN A 317 -52.03 -5.11 57.10
N ASP A 318 -51.38 -4.88 58.24
CA ASP A 318 -52.00 -4.91 59.56
C ASP A 318 -53.11 -3.85 59.69
N VAL A 319 -52.90 -2.64 59.16
CA VAL A 319 -53.93 -1.57 59.11
C VAL A 319 -55.11 -2.00 58.25
N ARG A 320 -54.88 -2.66 57.12
CA ARG A 320 -55.97 -3.20 56.29
C ARG A 320 -56.76 -4.28 57.03
N GLU A 321 -56.08 -5.11 57.82
CA GLU A 321 -56.70 -6.15 58.63
C GLU A 321 -57.48 -5.57 59.82
N LEU A 322 -56.93 -4.57 60.50
CA LEU A 322 -57.62 -3.82 61.55
C LEU A 322 -58.83 -3.04 61.02
N GLN A 323 -58.74 -2.42 59.84
CA GLN A 323 -59.89 -1.78 59.19
C GLN A 323 -60.99 -2.79 58.88
N LYS A 324 -60.62 -3.99 58.41
CA LYS A 324 -61.56 -5.08 58.19
C LYS A 324 -62.23 -5.51 59.50
N GLN A 325 -61.45 -5.72 60.56
CA GLN A 325 -61.97 -6.02 61.90
C GLN A 325 -62.86 -4.91 62.44
N GLN A 326 -62.49 -3.64 62.23
CA GLN A 326 -63.29 -2.50 62.66
C GLN A 326 -64.66 -2.51 61.97
N VAL A 327 -64.71 -2.70 60.64
CA VAL A 327 -65.97 -2.84 59.91
C VAL A 327 -66.78 -4.02 60.44
N GLU A 328 -66.16 -5.17 60.69
CA GLU A 328 -66.85 -6.32 61.31
C GLU A 328 -67.43 -5.95 62.68
N THR A 329 -66.64 -5.32 63.56
CA THR A 329 -67.11 -4.88 64.88
C THR A 329 -68.16 -3.78 64.81
N GLU A 330 -68.09 -2.86 63.85
CA GLU A 330 -69.09 -1.83 63.62
C GLU A 330 -70.39 -2.47 63.17
N THR A 331 -70.36 -3.45 62.26
CA THR A 331 -71.56 -4.20 61.88
C THR A 331 -72.15 -5.00 63.04
N ASP A 332 -71.32 -5.52 63.95
CA ASP A 332 -71.78 -6.22 65.15
C ASP A 332 -72.31 -5.24 66.21
N LEU A 333 -71.67 -4.09 66.39
CA LEU A 333 -72.16 -3.00 67.22
C LEU A 333 -73.47 -2.45 66.68
N GLU A 334 -73.64 -2.29 65.37
CA GLU A 334 -74.92 -1.89 64.77
C GLU A 334 -76.01 -2.93 65.06
N LYS A 335 -75.70 -4.23 64.99
CA LYS A 335 -76.64 -5.29 65.42
C LYS A 335 -76.99 -5.14 66.90
N GLN A 336 -75.98 -5.00 67.76
CA GLN A 336 -76.19 -4.82 69.20
C GLN A 336 -76.88 -3.51 69.54
N GLU A 337 -76.66 -2.43 68.78
CA GLU A 337 -77.29 -1.13 68.95
C GLU A 337 -78.74 -1.21 68.49
N MET A 338 -79.06 -1.97 67.45
CA MET A 338 -80.44 -2.28 67.09
C MET A 338 -81.14 -3.09 68.19
N GLU A 339 -80.44 -4.02 68.86
CA GLU A 339 -80.93 -4.70 70.07
C GLU A 339 -81.04 -3.77 71.28
N MET A 340 -80.07 -2.88 71.49
CA MET A 340 -80.08 -1.90 72.56
C MET A 340 -81.13 -0.82 72.31
N LYS A 341 -81.44 -0.45 71.06
CA LYS A 341 -82.58 0.41 70.71
C LYS A 341 -83.89 -0.32 71.01
N ARG A 342 -83.98 -1.64 70.79
CA ARG A 342 -85.08 -2.47 71.31
C ARG A 342 -85.13 -2.53 72.85
N ILE A 343 -84.02 -2.34 73.56
CA ILE A 343 -83.95 -2.34 75.04
C ILE A 343 -84.17 -0.93 75.62
N LYS A 344 -83.64 0.13 75.00
CA LYS A 344 -83.81 1.54 75.36
C LYS A 344 -85.22 2.02 75.06
N LEU A 345 -85.90 1.48 74.04
CA LEU A 345 -87.37 1.62 73.95
C LEU A 345 -88.08 1.04 75.19
N ARG A 346 -87.46 0.12 75.94
CA ARG A 346 -87.95 -0.34 77.25
C ARG A 346 -87.47 0.52 78.43
N LEU A 347 -86.41 1.32 78.26
CA LEU A 347 -85.69 2.00 79.35
C LEU A 347 -85.83 3.54 79.32
N ALA A 348 -86.19 4.15 78.18
CA ALA A 348 -86.47 5.59 78.02
C ALA A 348 -87.75 6.06 78.76
N GLY A 349 -88.14 5.35 79.82
CA GLY A 349 -89.00 5.82 80.88
C GLY A 349 -88.24 6.51 82.02
N GLY A 350 -87.27 7.39 81.72
CA GLY A 350 -86.63 8.30 82.70
C GLY A 350 -85.15 8.00 82.98
N LEU A 351 -84.33 8.90 83.55
CA LEU A 351 -84.50 10.28 84.01
C LEU A 351 -83.08 10.82 84.34
N ASP A 352 -82.85 12.10 84.03
CA ASP A 352 -81.96 13.12 84.62
C ASP A 352 -80.65 12.77 85.37
N GLY A 353 -79.55 13.33 84.85
CA GLY A 353 -79.00 14.57 85.40
C GLY A 353 -77.93 14.51 86.52
N PRO A 354 -77.08 15.55 86.63
CA PRO A 354 -75.69 15.53 87.16
C PRO A 354 -75.65 16.28 88.52
N PRO A 355 -74.69 17.13 88.95
CA PRO A 355 -73.24 17.37 88.76
C PRO A 355 -72.49 17.52 90.16
N PRO A 356 -71.75 18.61 90.54
CA PRO A 356 -70.31 18.94 90.34
C PRO A 356 -69.51 19.34 91.64
N PHE A 357 -68.27 19.87 91.41
CA PHE A 357 -67.47 20.88 92.17
C PHE A 357 -66.21 20.43 92.93
N GLN A 358 -65.04 20.98 92.54
CA GLN A 358 -63.85 21.24 93.38
C GLN A 358 -62.86 22.19 92.66
N GLY A 359 -62.67 23.42 93.16
CA GLY A 359 -61.99 24.54 92.46
C GLY A 359 -60.58 24.92 92.97
N GLU A 360 -60.01 24.21 93.95
CA GLU A 360 -58.65 24.50 94.45
C GLU A 360 -57.60 23.51 93.92
N GLU A 361 -58.00 22.26 93.61
CA GLU A 361 -57.23 21.40 92.69
C GLU A 361 -57.09 22.08 91.33
N GLU A 362 -58.12 22.81 90.90
CA GLU A 362 -58.18 23.47 89.60
C GLU A 362 -57.04 24.46 89.38
N LEU A 363 -56.62 25.21 90.41
CA LEU A 363 -55.52 26.18 90.27
C LEU A 363 -54.15 25.49 90.11
N LEU A 364 -53.93 24.39 90.84
CA LEU A 364 -52.68 23.63 90.79
C LEU A 364 -52.60 22.79 89.50
N VAL A 365 -53.77 22.30 89.05
CA VAL A 365 -53.97 21.72 87.71
C VAL A 365 -53.66 22.75 86.64
N LEU A 366 -54.17 23.98 86.74
CA LEU A 366 -53.88 25.05 85.76
C LEU A 366 -52.39 25.41 85.68
N GLN A 367 -51.65 25.36 86.79
CA GLN A 367 -50.20 25.63 86.77
C GLN A 367 -49.40 24.46 86.17
N ALA A 368 -49.78 23.22 86.46
CA ALA A 368 -49.21 22.03 85.82
C ALA A 368 -49.56 22.00 84.32
N GLU A 369 -50.77 22.42 83.95
CA GLU A 369 -51.20 22.58 82.56
C GLU A 369 -50.37 23.64 81.85
N LYS A 370 -50.10 24.79 82.47
CA LYS A 370 -49.23 25.80 81.89
C LYS A 370 -47.84 25.24 81.58
N GLN A 371 -47.21 24.54 82.52
CA GLN A 371 -45.89 23.91 82.28
C GLN A 371 -45.96 22.85 81.17
N LYS A 372 -47.05 22.09 81.12
CA LYS A 372 -47.31 21.12 80.05
C LYS A 372 -47.43 21.82 78.69
N TRP A 373 -48.10 22.97 78.63
CA TRP A 373 -48.21 23.78 77.42
C TRP A 373 -46.86 24.36 77.00
N ASP A 374 -46.05 24.87 77.94
CA ASP A 374 -44.71 25.41 77.63
C ASP A 374 -43.79 24.32 77.04
N VAL A 375 -43.83 23.09 77.60
CA VAL A 375 -43.10 21.93 77.03
C VAL A 375 -43.63 21.54 75.65
N GLN A 376 -44.95 21.58 75.45
CA GLN A 376 -45.55 21.31 74.15
C GLN A 376 -45.17 22.36 73.10
N VAL A 377 -45.14 23.64 73.48
CA VAL A 377 -44.71 24.72 72.59
C VAL A 377 -43.25 24.53 72.19
N ALA A 378 -42.34 24.28 73.14
CA ALA A 378 -40.93 24.00 72.84
C ALA A 378 -40.76 22.78 71.92
N ALA A 379 -41.52 21.70 72.15
CA ALA A 379 -41.50 20.52 71.29
C ALA A 379 -42.07 20.77 69.88
N LEU A 380 -43.04 21.70 69.75
CA LEU A 380 -43.57 22.11 68.45
C LEU A 380 -42.60 23.02 67.70
N GLU A 381 -41.90 23.92 68.41
CA GLU A 381 -40.84 24.75 67.84
C GLU A 381 -39.68 23.91 67.31
N GLU A 382 -39.21 22.91 68.07
CA GLU A 382 -38.17 21.97 67.62
C GLU A 382 -38.64 21.17 66.39
N LYS A 383 -39.90 20.72 66.36
CA LYS A 383 -40.47 20.04 65.19
C LYS A 383 -40.55 20.96 63.98
N LEU A 384 -40.96 22.22 64.15
CA LEU A 384 -40.99 23.20 63.06
C LEU A 384 -39.59 23.44 62.52
N GLN A 385 -38.59 23.59 63.40
CA GLN A 385 -37.21 23.75 62.99
C GLN A 385 -36.69 22.53 62.21
N SER A 386 -36.96 21.31 62.69
CA SER A 386 -36.63 20.08 61.98
C SER A 386 -37.30 19.98 60.61
N ILE A 387 -38.57 20.41 60.50
CA ILE A 387 -39.29 20.45 59.22
C ILE A 387 -38.66 21.47 58.27
N THR A 388 -38.27 22.66 58.75
CA THR A 388 -37.62 23.68 57.90
C THR A 388 -36.26 23.22 57.39
N GLU A 389 -35.45 22.58 58.23
CA GLU A 389 -34.15 22.02 57.83
C GLU A 389 -34.32 20.89 56.81
N ALA A 390 -35.35 20.06 56.96
CA ALA A 390 -35.69 19.02 55.99
C ALA A 390 -36.17 19.60 54.65
N ASP A 391 -36.97 20.66 54.66
CA ASP A 391 -37.44 21.35 53.44
C ASP A 391 -36.26 22.01 52.69
N ASP A 392 -35.34 22.65 53.41
CA ASP A 392 -34.13 23.23 52.82
C ASP A 392 -33.21 22.15 52.22
N ALA A 393 -33.04 21.01 52.90
CA ALA A 393 -32.29 19.88 52.37
C ALA A 393 -32.94 19.30 51.11
N GLU A 394 -34.27 19.24 51.05
CA GLU A 394 -34.99 18.75 49.87
C GLU A 394 -34.91 19.75 48.70
N ARG A 395 -34.97 21.07 48.96
CA ARG A 395 -34.71 22.10 47.95
C ARG A 395 -33.28 22.03 47.39
N GLN A 396 -32.29 21.74 48.22
CA GLN A 396 -30.91 21.52 47.78
C GLN A 396 -30.80 20.27 46.89
N ARG A 397 -31.52 19.19 47.22
CA ARG A 397 -31.57 18.01 46.35
C ARG A 397 -32.25 18.31 45.02
N GLN A 398 -33.38 19.03 45.03
CA GLN A 398 -34.09 19.40 43.81
C GLN A 398 -33.23 20.27 42.89
N THR A 399 -32.51 21.25 43.44
CA THR A 399 -31.57 22.08 42.67
C THR A 399 -30.41 21.26 42.10
N ALA A 400 -29.82 20.36 42.89
CA ALA A 400 -28.77 19.46 42.41
C ALA A 400 -29.25 18.53 41.27
N VAL A 401 -30.47 18.00 41.36
CA VAL A 401 -31.07 17.19 40.29
C VAL A 401 -31.33 18.01 39.03
N MET A 402 -31.82 19.25 39.17
CA MET A 402 -32.04 20.15 38.04
C MET A 402 -30.73 20.50 37.32
N ASP A 403 -29.66 20.74 38.06
CA ASP A 403 -28.36 21.05 37.46
C ASP A 403 -27.71 19.80 36.83
N ALA A 404 -27.89 18.62 37.42
CA ALA A 404 -27.51 17.36 36.79
C ALA A 404 -28.28 17.13 35.48
N LEU A 405 -29.59 17.39 35.45
CA LEU A 405 -30.42 17.26 34.26
C LEU A 405 -29.97 18.23 33.15
N LYS A 406 -29.65 19.48 33.49
CA LYS A 406 -29.09 20.46 32.54
C LYS A 406 -27.75 20.01 31.99
N SER A 407 -26.86 19.50 32.84
CA SER A 407 -25.56 18.99 32.40
C SER A 407 -25.70 17.78 31.47
N GLN A 408 -26.67 16.90 31.75
CA GLN A 408 -26.98 15.76 30.90
C GLN A 408 -27.58 16.19 29.56
N GLY A 409 -28.42 17.24 29.55
CA GLY A 409 -28.92 17.87 28.34
C GLY A 409 -27.80 18.42 27.45
N SER A 410 -26.87 19.19 28.03
CA SER A 410 -25.70 19.69 27.30
C SER A 410 -24.85 18.56 26.71
N ASN A 411 -24.60 17.51 27.49
CA ASN A 411 -23.86 16.34 27.00
C ASN A 411 -24.61 15.62 25.86
N HIS A 412 -25.94 15.57 25.91
CA HIS A 412 -26.74 14.99 24.86
C HIS A 412 -26.65 15.81 23.56
N ASP A 413 -26.71 17.14 23.66
CA ASP A 413 -26.57 18.05 22.52
C ASP A 413 -25.17 17.93 21.88
N ASP A 414 -24.12 17.85 22.69
CA ASP A 414 -22.74 17.63 22.21
C ASP A 414 -22.59 16.30 21.48
N MET A 415 -23.15 15.22 22.03
CA MET A 415 -23.14 13.90 21.37
C MET A 415 -23.95 13.90 20.07
N SER A 416 -25.09 14.60 20.06
CA SER A 416 -25.91 14.78 18.86
C SER A 416 -25.14 15.51 17.75
N MET A 417 -24.44 16.59 18.11
CA MET A 417 -23.59 17.33 17.16
C MET A 417 -22.44 16.47 16.63
N GLN A 418 -21.78 15.66 17.48
CA GLN A 418 -20.75 14.73 17.03
C GLN A 418 -21.28 13.67 16.05
N LEU A 419 -22.47 13.12 16.33
CA LEU A 419 -23.12 12.16 15.42
C LEU A 419 -23.45 12.81 14.07
N GLN A 420 -23.87 14.08 14.07
CA GLN A 420 -24.12 14.82 12.83
C GLN A 420 -22.82 14.99 12.01
N VAL A 421 -21.73 15.45 12.63
CA VAL A 421 -20.43 15.59 11.96
C VAL A 421 -19.98 14.26 11.34
N LEU A 422 -20.09 13.16 12.08
CA LEU A 422 -19.74 11.83 11.56
C LEU A 422 -20.64 11.39 10.39
N SER A 423 -21.92 11.78 10.39
CA SER A 423 -22.80 11.50 9.24
C SER A 423 -22.38 12.30 8.02
N GLU A 424 -22.06 13.59 8.18
CA GLU A 424 -21.59 14.46 7.10
C GLU A 424 -20.26 13.96 6.52
N GLU A 425 -19.31 13.57 7.36
CA GLU A 425 -18.04 12.98 6.93
C GLU A 425 -18.24 11.65 6.16
N ARG A 426 -19.13 10.78 6.65
CA ARG A 426 -19.48 9.54 5.94
C ARG A 426 -20.08 9.82 4.57
N ASP A 427 -20.96 10.81 4.48
CA ASP A 427 -21.64 11.14 3.23
C ASP A 427 -20.66 11.79 2.23
N ALA A 428 -19.76 12.67 2.69
CA ALA A 428 -18.67 13.20 1.89
C ALA A 428 -17.71 12.11 1.36
N LEU A 429 -17.41 11.09 2.19
CA LEU A 429 -16.61 9.93 1.75
C LEU A 429 -17.32 9.10 0.69
N ARG A 430 -18.65 8.96 0.77
CA ARG A 430 -19.44 8.27 -0.27
C ARG A 430 -19.43 9.05 -1.58
N GLU A 431 -19.65 10.36 -1.52
CA GLU A 431 -19.56 11.22 -2.71
C GLU A 431 -18.17 11.16 -3.35
N GLY A 432 -17.10 11.19 -2.53
CA GLY A 432 -15.73 11.03 -3.01
C GLY A 432 -15.49 9.68 -3.69
N MET A 433 -16.05 8.59 -3.15
CA MET A 433 -15.97 7.26 -3.74
C MET A 433 -16.73 7.19 -5.08
N ASP A 434 -17.91 7.81 -5.17
CA ASP A 434 -18.70 7.86 -6.40
C ASP A 434 -17.98 8.65 -7.50
N LEU A 435 -17.31 9.76 -7.16
CA LEU A 435 -16.48 10.52 -8.09
C LEU A 435 -15.29 9.70 -8.61
N LEU A 436 -14.58 9.00 -7.72
CA LEU A 436 -13.47 8.12 -8.11
C LEU A 436 -13.96 6.99 -9.04
N TRP A 437 -15.15 6.46 -8.79
CA TRP A 437 -15.74 5.42 -9.63
C TRP A 437 -16.14 5.95 -11.01
N GLN A 438 -16.66 7.17 -11.10
CA GLN A 438 -16.92 7.84 -12.38
C GLN A 438 -15.63 8.09 -13.16
N GLU A 439 -14.58 8.58 -12.50
CA GLU A 439 -13.28 8.82 -13.15
C GLU A 439 -12.62 7.52 -13.63
N LYS A 440 -12.70 6.45 -12.83
CA LYS A 440 -12.25 5.12 -13.25
C LYS A 440 -12.99 4.64 -14.50
N THR A 441 -14.31 4.76 -14.52
CA THR A 441 -15.13 4.40 -15.70
C THR A 441 -14.72 5.21 -16.92
N ARG A 442 -14.49 6.53 -16.78
CA ARG A 442 -14.01 7.39 -17.87
C ARG A 442 -12.64 6.92 -18.41
N GLN A 443 -11.70 6.60 -17.52
CA GLN A 443 -10.39 6.10 -17.93
C GLN A 443 -10.46 4.73 -18.61
N GLU A 444 -11.36 3.85 -18.17
CA GLU A 444 -11.60 2.55 -18.82
C GLU A 444 -12.14 2.74 -20.24
N GLU A 445 -13.09 3.66 -20.43
CA GLU A 445 -13.61 4.03 -21.77
C GLU A 445 -12.50 4.62 -22.67
N GLU A 446 -11.64 5.49 -22.14
CA GLU A 446 -10.51 6.06 -22.89
C GLU A 446 -9.51 4.97 -23.32
N LEU A 447 -9.20 4.02 -22.43
CA LEU A 447 -8.33 2.88 -22.74
C LEU A 447 -8.94 1.95 -23.78
N GLU A 448 -10.24 1.67 -23.71
CA GLU A 448 -10.97 0.90 -24.71
C GLU A 448 -10.88 1.58 -26.08
N ASN A 449 -11.15 2.88 -26.15
CA ASN A 449 -11.03 3.66 -27.39
C ASN A 449 -9.61 3.62 -27.99
N VAL A 450 -8.57 3.70 -27.15
CA VAL A 450 -7.17 3.59 -27.60
C VAL A 450 -6.87 2.18 -28.11
N SER A 451 -7.34 1.14 -27.42
CA SER A 451 -7.20 -0.26 -27.83
C SER A 451 -7.87 -0.52 -29.19
N ASP A 452 -9.08 0.00 -29.39
CA ASP A 452 -9.79 -0.07 -30.66
C ASP A 452 -9.03 0.66 -31.78
N GLY A 453 -8.46 1.83 -31.47
CA GLY A 453 -7.58 2.57 -32.39
C GLY A 453 -6.37 1.76 -32.84
N TYR A 454 -5.71 1.04 -31.94
CA TYR A 454 -4.59 0.15 -32.30
C TYR A 454 -5.05 -1.05 -33.13
N THR A 455 -6.23 -1.60 -32.83
CA THR A 455 -6.81 -2.71 -33.59
C THR A 455 -7.07 -2.27 -35.04
N HIS A 456 -7.71 -1.12 -35.24
CA HIS A 456 -7.93 -0.55 -36.58
C HIS A 456 -6.63 -0.25 -37.33
N LEU A 457 -5.61 0.27 -36.65
CA LEU A 457 -4.31 0.52 -37.26
C LEU A 457 -3.63 -0.79 -37.69
N SER A 458 -3.72 -1.83 -36.85
CA SER A 458 -3.20 -3.16 -37.13
C SER A 458 -3.91 -3.78 -38.34
N ASP A 459 -5.24 -3.73 -38.38
CA ASP A 459 -6.03 -4.25 -39.50
C ASP A 459 -5.66 -3.55 -40.81
N ARG A 460 -5.53 -2.21 -40.78
CA ARG A 460 -5.09 -1.43 -41.93
C ARG A 460 -3.66 -1.78 -42.37
N LEU A 461 -2.77 -2.06 -41.44
CA LEU A 461 -1.40 -2.47 -41.76
C LEU A 461 -1.39 -3.87 -42.39
N MET A 462 -2.20 -4.80 -41.90
CA MET A 462 -2.39 -6.12 -42.51
C MET A 462 -2.90 -6.01 -43.94
N GLU A 463 -3.93 -5.20 -44.18
CA GLU A 463 -4.46 -4.92 -45.53
C GLU A 463 -3.34 -4.39 -46.47
N LYS A 464 -2.49 -3.46 -46.00
CA LYS A 464 -1.36 -2.96 -46.79
C LYS A 464 -0.25 -3.99 -47.02
N MET A 465 -0.03 -4.92 -46.09
CA MET A 465 0.90 -6.02 -46.31
C MET A 465 0.36 -7.02 -47.34
N GLU A 466 -0.93 -7.32 -47.32
CA GLU A 466 -1.60 -8.16 -48.32
C GLU A 466 -1.53 -7.53 -49.71
N GLU A 467 -1.90 -6.25 -49.85
CA GLU A 467 -1.76 -5.50 -51.11
C GLU A 467 -0.31 -5.53 -51.64
N ARG A 468 0.67 -5.37 -50.76
CA ARG A 468 2.09 -5.44 -51.13
C ARG A 468 2.47 -6.84 -51.61
N SER A 469 2.01 -7.89 -50.93
CA SER A 469 2.27 -9.28 -51.33
C SER A 469 1.69 -9.57 -52.72
N GLU A 470 0.46 -9.12 -53.00
CA GLU A 470 -0.17 -9.27 -54.32
C GLU A 470 0.64 -8.55 -55.42
N LEU A 471 1.14 -7.34 -55.15
CA LEU A 471 1.99 -6.61 -56.09
C LEU A 471 3.34 -7.30 -56.32
N GLU A 472 3.95 -7.88 -55.28
CA GLU A 472 5.18 -8.67 -55.39
C GLU A 472 4.96 -9.92 -56.25
N GLU A 473 3.83 -10.62 -56.08
CA GLU A 473 3.44 -11.75 -56.94
C GLU A 473 3.26 -11.33 -58.40
N GLN A 474 2.55 -10.22 -58.66
CA GLN A 474 2.40 -9.67 -60.01
C GLN A 474 3.75 -9.31 -60.62
N PHE A 475 4.64 -8.68 -59.85
CA PHE A 475 5.98 -8.33 -60.30
C PHE A 475 6.78 -9.59 -60.69
N GLN A 476 6.69 -10.65 -59.89
CA GLN A 476 7.34 -11.93 -60.20
C GLN A 476 6.78 -12.57 -61.46
N GLN A 477 5.46 -12.49 -61.70
CA GLN A 477 4.83 -12.97 -62.94
C GLN A 477 5.36 -12.22 -64.17
N TYR A 478 5.45 -10.89 -64.10
CA TYR A 478 6.01 -10.08 -65.19
C TYR A 478 7.50 -10.37 -65.43
N ALA A 479 8.29 -10.56 -64.37
CA ALA A 479 9.70 -10.93 -64.47
C ALA A 479 9.88 -12.27 -65.17
N ASN A 480 9.07 -13.28 -64.81
CA ASN A 480 9.07 -14.59 -65.46
C ASN A 480 8.69 -14.49 -66.95
N LEU A 481 7.67 -13.68 -67.29
CA LEU A 481 7.27 -13.46 -68.68
C LEU A 481 8.37 -12.78 -69.51
N LEU A 482 9.04 -11.76 -68.95
CA LEU A 482 10.18 -11.11 -69.60
C LEU A 482 11.33 -12.09 -69.83
N SER A 483 11.64 -12.95 -68.86
CA SER A 483 12.65 -14.00 -69.00
C SER A 483 12.31 -14.95 -70.14
N MET A 484 11.07 -15.44 -70.21
CA MET A 484 10.62 -16.31 -71.31
C MET A 484 10.71 -15.62 -72.68
N LEU A 485 10.35 -14.34 -72.77
CA LEU A 485 10.49 -13.56 -74.00
C LEU A 485 11.95 -13.41 -74.40
N GLN A 486 12.85 -13.09 -73.47
CA GLN A 486 14.28 -13.00 -73.71
C GLN A 486 14.86 -14.33 -74.23
N GLU A 487 14.56 -15.45 -73.58
CA GLU A 487 14.98 -16.78 -74.04
C GLU A 487 14.47 -17.09 -75.45
N ASN A 488 13.22 -16.74 -75.76
CA ASN A 488 12.65 -16.96 -77.10
C ASN A 488 13.33 -16.07 -78.16
N PHE A 489 13.65 -14.82 -77.82
CA PHE A 489 14.42 -13.92 -78.69
C PHE A 489 15.82 -14.48 -78.97
N GLU A 490 16.50 -15.01 -77.95
CA GLU A 490 17.82 -15.63 -78.10
C GLU A 490 17.77 -16.90 -78.96
N LYS A 491 16.77 -17.77 -78.73
CA LYS A 491 16.55 -18.97 -79.56
C LYS A 491 16.29 -18.61 -81.03
N ASN A 492 15.45 -17.62 -81.29
CA ASN A 492 15.18 -17.16 -82.65
C ASN A 492 16.43 -16.56 -83.32
N ARG A 493 17.26 -15.85 -82.55
CA ARG A 493 18.54 -15.31 -83.03
C ARG A 493 19.54 -16.43 -83.36
N GLN A 494 19.54 -17.53 -82.63
CA GLN A 494 20.40 -18.69 -82.90
C GLN A 494 19.95 -19.51 -84.13
N MET A 495 18.68 -19.42 -84.52
CA MET A 495 18.14 -20.12 -85.69
C MET A 495 18.33 -19.37 -87.02
N GLN A 496 18.66 -18.08 -86.97
CA GLN A 496 19.03 -17.25 -88.14
C GLN A 496 20.54 -17.29 -88.37
#